data_AF-N8WPN7-F1
#
_entry.id   AF-N8WPN7-F1
#
_cell.length_a   1.000
_cell.length_b   1.000
_cell.length_c   1.000
_cell.angle_alpha   90.00
_cell.angle_beta   90.00
_cell.angle_gamma   90.00
#
_symmetry.space_group_name_H-M   'P 1'
#
loop_
_entity.id
_entity.type
_entity.pdbx_description
1 polymer ?
#
loop_
_entity_poly.entity_id
_entity_poly.type
_entity_poly.pdbx_seq_one_letter_code
_entity_poly.pdbx_strand_id
1 'polypeptide(L)'
;MKILLTAWASNNELFHKSIETMGVDNFIVCLLDNDPPLGMATKYCASDTELGDKIISKGDIVHISITDTNSSAKCPMHNHNNITKEDINETRLTFGHGRHHCPGHLLAKAELKLLAEELLTLNINDFNVTNAEPNYQRPVNFRHPAPLLIVPK
;
A
#
# COMPACT_ATOMS: atom_id res chain seq x y z
N MET A 1 -6.93 -5.46 1.48
CA MET A 1 -7.61 -6.37 0.52
C MET A 1 -7.85 -5.71 -0.85
N LYS A 2 -8.61 -4.60 -0.95
CA LYS A 2 -8.93 -3.94 -2.25
C LYS A 2 -7.71 -3.68 -3.15
N ILE A 3 -6.61 -3.20 -2.58
CA ILE A 3 -5.36 -2.94 -3.31
C ILE A 3 -4.81 -4.19 -4.04
N LEU A 4 -4.93 -5.35 -3.42
CA LEU A 4 -4.44 -6.61 -3.99
C LEU A 4 -5.35 -7.11 -5.11
N LEU A 5 -6.68 -6.98 -4.93
CA LEU A 5 -7.66 -7.25 -5.98
C LEU A 5 -7.46 -6.34 -7.18
N THR A 6 -7.23 -5.05 -6.96
CA THR A 6 -6.91 -4.09 -8.02
C THR A 6 -5.63 -4.48 -8.73
N ALA A 7 -4.56 -4.82 -8.01
CA ALA A 7 -3.31 -5.28 -8.64
C ALA A 7 -3.53 -6.53 -9.52
N TRP A 8 -4.21 -7.55 -9.00
CA TRP A 8 -4.54 -8.77 -9.74
C TRP A 8 -5.38 -8.49 -10.98
N ALA A 9 -6.43 -7.67 -10.86
CA ALA A 9 -7.36 -7.40 -11.94
C ALA A 9 -6.81 -6.44 -13.00
N SER A 10 -5.95 -5.49 -12.62
CA SER A 10 -5.38 -4.50 -13.54
C SER A 10 -4.27 -5.07 -14.42
N ASN A 11 -3.47 -6.02 -13.93
CA ASN A 11 -2.46 -6.71 -14.72
C ASN A 11 -2.14 -8.09 -14.13
N ASN A 12 -2.95 -9.09 -14.49
CA ASN A 12 -2.87 -10.43 -13.94
C ASN A 12 -1.52 -11.12 -14.24
N GLU A 13 -1.00 -11.01 -15.46
CA GLU A 13 0.30 -11.60 -15.81
C GLU A 13 1.45 -11.03 -14.96
N LEU A 14 1.50 -9.70 -14.82
CA LEU A 14 2.51 -9.05 -14.01
C LEU A 14 2.36 -9.37 -12.52
N PHE A 15 1.12 -9.50 -12.02
CA PHE A 15 0.85 -9.92 -10.65
C PHE A 15 1.46 -11.30 -10.36
N HIS A 16 1.20 -12.29 -11.22
CA HIS A 16 1.76 -13.64 -11.09
C HIS A 16 3.29 -13.63 -11.16
N LYS A 17 3.86 -13.01 -12.21
CA LYS A 17 5.31 -12.93 -12.41
C LYS A 17 6.02 -12.24 -11.25
N SER A 18 5.41 -11.18 -10.70
CA SER A 18 5.99 -10.44 -9.58
C SER A 18 6.05 -11.31 -8.33
N ILE A 19 4.96 -12.00 -8.00
CA ILE A 19 4.94 -12.91 -6.83
C ILE A 19 5.92 -14.08 -7.02
N GLU A 20 6.01 -14.65 -8.22
CA GLU A 20 6.99 -15.70 -8.52
C GLU A 20 8.43 -15.20 -8.32
N THR A 21 8.71 -13.96 -8.72
CA THR A 21 10.07 -13.39 -8.67
C THR A 21 10.52 -13.03 -7.25
N MET A 22 9.67 -12.39 -6.44
CA MET A 22 10.07 -11.86 -5.13
C MET A 22 9.45 -12.56 -3.92
N GLY A 23 8.46 -13.42 -4.14
CA GLY A 23 7.65 -14.05 -3.09
C GLY A 23 6.49 -13.18 -2.62
N VAL A 24 5.42 -13.83 -2.15
CA VAL A 24 4.15 -13.18 -1.78
C VAL A 24 4.32 -12.14 -0.66
N ASP A 25 5.11 -12.45 0.37
CA ASP A 25 5.30 -11.57 1.53
C ASP A 25 5.98 -10.25 1.14
N ASN A 26 7.00 -10.33 0.28
CA ASN A 26 7.71 -9.17 -0.26
C ASN A 26 6.84 -8.36 -1.22
N PHE A 27 6.08 -9.04 -2.09
CA PHE A 27 5.16 -8.38 -3.00
C PHE A 27 4.10 -7.56 -2.25
N ILE A 28 3.53 -8.10 -1.17
CA ILE A 28 2.57 -7.40 -0.31
C ILE A 28 3.18 -6.14 0.29
N VAL A 29 4.41 -6.22 0.81
CA VAL A 29 5.10 -5.05 1.38
C VAL A 29 5.36 -3.99 0.32
N CYS A 30 5.88 -4.38 -0.85
CA CYS A 30 6.06 -3.47 -1.99
C CYS A 30 4.77 -2.74 -2.36
N LEU A 31 3.68 -3.48 -2.46
CA LEU A 31 2.38 -2.94 -2.87
C LEU A 31 1.84 -1.94 -1.84
N LEU A 32 1.87 -2.31 -0.55
CA LEU A 32 1.40 -1.44 0.52
C LEU A 32 2.27 -0.21 0.70
N ASP A 33 3.58 -0.34 0.52
CA ASP A 33 4.48 0.79 0.67
C ASP A 33 4.34 1.82 -0.45
N ASN A 34 4.16 1.35 -1.68
CA ASN A 34 3.95 2.21 -2.84
C ASN A 34 2.58 2.91 -2.79
N ASP A 35 1.56 2.24 -2.25
CA ASP A 35 0.25 2.84 -2.06
C ASP A 35 -0.31 2.59 -0.65
N PRO A 36 0.19 3.34 0.36
CA PRO A 36 -0.15 3.10 1.76
C PRO A 36 -1.63 3.39 2.03
N PRO A 37 -2.37 2.47 2.69
CA PRO A 37 -3.76 2.68 3.06
C PRO A 37 -3.96 3.84 4.03
N LEU A 38 -2.99 4.10 4.92
CA LEU A 38 -2.97 5.33 5.71
C LEU A 38 -2.05 6.32 5.00
N GLY A 39 -2.61 7.38 4.44
CA GLY A 39 -1.86 8.42 3.75
C GLY A 39 -1.29 9.50 4.66
N MET A 40 -1.97 9.77 5.77
CA MET A 40 -1.57 10.83 6.70
C MET A 40 -1.79 10.40 8.15
N ALA A 41 -0.76 10.54 8.97
CA ALA A 41 -0.85 10.43 10.41
C ALA A 41 -0.89 11.82 11.05
N THR A 42 -1.58 11.95 12.18
CA THR A 42 -1.67 13.22 12.92
C THR A 42 -1.02 13.06 14.29
N LYS A 43 -0.20 14.03 14.68
CA LYS A 43 0.48 14.12 15.97
C LYS A 43 0.18 15.46 16.63
N TYR A 44 0.39 15.50 17.93
CA TYR A 44 0.30 16.70 18.75
C TYR A 44 1.68 17.02 19.30
N CYS A 45 2.13 18.26 19.17
CA CYS A 45 3.41 18.72 19.66
C CYS A 45 3.34 18.98 21.17
N ALA A 46 3.90 18.08 21.98
CA ALA A 46 3.77 18.13 23.44
C ALA A 46 4.62 19.24 24.11
N SER A 47 5.66 19.69 23.42
CA SER A 47 6.60 20.75 23.82
C SER A 47 7.20 21.36 22.55
N ASP A 48 7.70 22.59 22.62
CA ASP A 48 8.44 23.19 21.51
C ASP A 48 9.52 22.20 21.02
N THR A 49 9.50 21.90 19.73
CA THR A 49 10.30 20.82 19.13
C THR A 49 10.98 21.33 17.87
N GLU A 50 12.28 21.13 17.77
CA GLU A 50 13.04 21.34 16.54
C GLU A 50 12.96 20.09 15.67
N LEU A 51 12.53 20.26 14.41
CA LEU A 51 12.47 19.22 13.41
C LEU A 51 13.10 19.73 12.11
N GLY A 52 14.32 19.28 11.82
CA GLY A 52 15.11 19.83 10.71
C GLY A 52 15.47 21.29 10.99
N ASP A 53 15.13 22.19 10.08
CA ASP A 53 15.33 23.64 10.19
C ASP A 53 14.08 24.38 10.74
N LYS A 54 13.07 23.65 11.24
CA LYS A 54 11.81 24.20 11.72
C LYS A 54 11.65 24.03 13.22
N ILE A 55 11.07 25.06 13.85
CA ILE A 55 10.55 24.98 15.20
C ILE A 55 9.03 24.77 15.11
N ILE A 56 8.55 23.71 15.75
CA ILE A 56 7.13 23.39 15.91
C ILE A 56 6.76 23.75 17.35
N SER A 57 5.77 24.60 17.54
CA SER A 57 5.38 25.07 18.87
C SER A 57 4.59 24.02 19.63
N LYS A 58 4.71 24.04 20.97
CA LYS A 58 3.84 23.27 21.86
C LYS A 58 2.38 23.58 21.56
N GLY A 59 1.57 22.54 21.39
CA GLY A 59 0.15 22.67 21.05
C GLY A 59 -0.17 22.43 19.58
N ASP A 60 0.83 22.51 18.70
CA ASP A 60 0.60 22.37 17.27
C ASP A 60 0.16 20.96 16.89
N ILE A 61 -0.75 20.90 15.92
CA ILE A 61 -1.09 19.67 15.21
C ILE A 61 -0.11 19.49 14.06
N VAL A 62 0.57 18.35 14.04
CA VAL A 62 1.54 18.00 13.01
C VAL A 62 0.98 16.87 12.17
N HIS A 63 0.84 17.12 10.87
CA HIS A 63 0.48 16.11 9.90
C HIS A 63 1.73 15.50 9.28
N ILE A 64 1.82 14.17 9.32
CA ILE A 64 2.90 13.39 8.72
C ILE A 64 2.33 12.70 7.48
N SER A 65 2.79 13.13 6.31
CA SER A 65 2.44 12.51 5.03
C SER A 65 3.18 11.18 4.86
N ILE A 66 2.47 10.08 5.04
CA ILE A 66 3.01 8.73 4.83
C ILE A 66 3.21 8.48 3.33
N THR A 67 2.32 9.00 2.48
CA THR A 67 2.47 8.91 1.02
C THR A 67 3.77 9.55 0.55
N ASP A 68 4.09 10.76 1.05
CA ASP A 68 5.30 11.46 0.61
C ASP A 68 6.55 10.81 1.20
N THR A 69 6.48 10.35 2.45
CA THR A 69 7.57 9.61 3.09
C THR A 69 7.92 8.34 2.31
N ASN A 70 6.89 7.65 1.82
CA ASN A 70 7.06 6.44 1.01
C ASN A 70 7.14 6.73 -0.50
N SER A 71 7.29 7.97 -0.96
CA SER A 71 7.19 8.30 -2.40
C SER A 71 8.26 7.63 -3.27
N SER A 72 9.41 7.28 -2.71
CA SER A 72 10.47 6.50 -3.37
C SER A 72 10.16 4.99 -3.42
N ALA A 73 9.01 4.56 -2.93
CA ALA A 73 8.64 3.17 -2.87
C ALA A 73 8.42 2.57 -4.26
N LYS A 74 9.20 1.54 -4.56
CA LYS A 74 9.10 0.78 -5.80
C LYS A 74 8.13 -0.38 -5.64
N CYS A 75 7.25 -0.55 -6.62
CA CYS A 75 6.35 -1.69 -6.74
C CYS A 75 6.26 -2.13 -8.21
N PRO A 76 6.40 -3.42 -8.55
CA PRO A 76 6.27 -3.92 -9.92
C PRO A 76 4.95 -3.52 -10.59
N MET A 77 3.87 -3.42 -9.82
CA MET A 77 2.53 -3.09 -10.35
C MET A 77 2.39 -1.63 -10.81
N HIS A 78 3.30 -0.74 -10.39
CA HIS A 78 3.29 0.68 -10.76
C HIS A 78 4.51 1.09 -11.58
N ASN A 79 5.64 0.41 -11.40
CA ASN A 79 6.87 0.62 -12.13
C ASN A 79 7.26 -0.70 -12.80
N HIS A 80 7.14 -0.77 -14.13
CA HIS A 80 7.45 -1.95 -14.97
C HIS A 80 8.95 -2.34 -15.00
N ASN A 81 9.74 -1.86 -14.04
CA ASN A 81 11.15 -2.20 -13.89
C ASN A 81 11.27 -3.56 -13.20
N ASN A 82 12.36 -4.29 -13.46
CA ASN A 82 12.70 -5.55 -12.78
C ASN A 82 13.07 -5.31 -11.30
N ILE A 83 12.09 -4.95 -10.49
CA ILE A 83 12.21 -4.74 -9.05
C ILE A 83 12.39 -6.10 -8.38
N THR A 84 13.45 -6.26 -7.61
CA THR A 84 13.73 -7.49 -6.86
C THR A 84 13.48 -7.28 -5.36
N LYS A 85 13.62 -8.34 -4.57
CA LYS A 85 13.48 -8.25 -3.10
C LYS A 85 14.51 -7.30 -2.47
N GLU A 86 15.67 -7.12 -3.10
CA GLU A 86 16.74 -6.22 -2.65
C GLU A 86 16.38 -4.73 -2.81
N ASP A 87 15.42 -4.40 -3.68
CA ASP A 87 14.88 -3.04 -3.83
C ASP A 87 13.89 -2.66 -2.72
N ILE A 88 13.50 -3.60 -1.86
CA ILE A 88 12.51 -3.40 -0.80
C ILE A 88 13.19 -2.78 0.41
N ASN A 89 12.76 -1.58 0.76
CA ASN A 89 13.27 -0.87 1.92
C ASN A 89 12.34 -1.10 3.12
N GLU A 90 12.86 -1.63 4.22
CA GLU A 90 12.10 -1.91 5.44
C GLU A 90 11.80 -0.66 6.29
N THR A 91 12.37 0.52 5.98
CA THR A 91 12.18 1.74 6.79
C THR A 91 10.88 2.50 6.50
N ARG A 92 9.93 1.87 5.80
CA ARG A 92 8.69 2.50 5.32
C ARG A 92 7.64 2.63 6.42
N LEU A 93 6.86 3.71 6.38
CA LEU A 93 5.92 4.08 7.45
C LEU A 93 4.50 3.52 7.27
N THR A 94 4.29 2.57 6.36
CA THR A 94 2.97 1.98 6.05
C THR A 94 2.27 1.46 7.31
N PHE A 95 3.02 0.82 8.21
CA PHE A 95 2.51 0.32 9.49
C PHE A 95 2.87 1.25 10.67
N GLY A 96 3.27 2.49 10.39
CA GLY A 96 3.75 3.43 11.39
C GLY A 96 5.09 3.02 12.00
N HIS A 97 5.46 3.66 13.11
CA HIS A 97 6.71 3.40 13.82
C HIS A 97 6.57 3.69 15.32
N GLY A 98 7.45 3.12 16.14
CA GLY A 98 7.53 3.36 17.59
C GLY A 98 6.36 2.74 18.35
N ARG A 99 5.97 3.38 19.47
CA ARG A 99 4.93 2.88 20.40
C ARG A 99 3.53 2.67 19.78
N HIS A 100 3.28 3.24 18.60
CA HIS A 100 2.04 3.09 17.86
C HIS A 100 2.25 2.36 16.52
N HIS A 101 3.35 1.62 16.38
CA HIS A 101 3.50 0.66 15.29
C HIS A 101 2.28 -0.26 15.26
N CYS A 102 1.69 -0.43 14.07
CA CYS A 102 0.39 -1.03 13.88
C CYS A 102 0.33 -2.43 14.53
N PRO A 103 -0.45 -2.64 15.60
CA PRO A 103 -0.52 -3.94 16.26
C PRO A 103 -1.12 -5.02 15.35
N GLY A 104 -1.90 -4.62 14.34
CA GLY A 104 -2.52 -5.52 13.37
C GLY A 104 -1.64 -5.85 12.15
N HIS A 105 -0.37 -5.42 12.10
CA HIS A 105 0.43 -5.58 10.87
C HIS A 105 0.63 -7.05 10.46
N LEU A 106 0.77 -7.97 11.43
CA LEU A 106 0.91 -9.40 11.15
C LEU A 106 -0.40 -10.00 10.62
N LEU A 107 -1.52 -9.65 11.23
CA LEU A 107 -2.85 -10.09 10.77
C LEU A 107 -3.13 -9.57 9.36
N ALA A 108 -2.89 -8.29 9.11
CA ALA A 108 -3.08 -7.69 7.79
C ALA A 108 -2.22 -8.38 6.70
N LYS A 109 -0.95 -8.69 7.01
CA LYS A 109 -0.09 -9.46 6.09
C LYS A 109 -0.61 -10.87 5.87
N ALA A 110 -1.05 -11.57 6.92
CA ALA A 110 -1.60 -12.93 6.81
C ALA A 110 -2.88 -12.97 5.95
N GLU A 111 -3.82 -12.03 6.18
CA GLU A 111 -5.03 -11.92 5.36
C GLU A 111 -4.72 -11.63 3.89
N LEU A 112 -3.76 -10.74 3.62
CA LEU A 112 -3.34 -10.42 2.26
C LEU A 112 -2.62 -11.59 1.59
N LYS A 113 -1.86 -12.38 2.36
CA LYS A 113 -1.19 -13.58 1.86
C LYS A 113 -2.20 -14.64 1.45
N LEU A 114 -3.18 -14.95 2.30
CA LEU A 114 -4.25 -15.88 1.97
C LEU A 114 -5.04 -15.43 0.74
N LEU A 115 -5.35 -14.13 0.65
CA LEU A 115 -6.01 -13.58 -0.53
C LEU A 115 -5.14 -13.69 -1.79
N ALA A 116 -3.84 -13.42 -1.70
CA ALA A 116 -2.93 -13.55 -2.85
C ALA A 116 -2.87 -15.01 -3.33
N GLU A 117 -2.75 -15.96 -2.40
CA GLU A 117 -2.70 -17.38 -2.68
C GLU A 117 -3.98 -17.83 -3.40
N GLU A 118 -5.15 -17.40 -2.94
CA GLU A 118 -6.42 -17.68 -3.63
C GLU A 118 -6.46 -17.06 -5.03
N LEU A 119 -6.10 -15.78 -5.16
CA LEU A 119 -6.10 -15.07 -6.45
C LEU A 119 -5.16 -15.70 -7.49
N LEU A 120 -4.06 -16.32 -7.07
CA LEU A 120 -3.15 -17.05 -7.95
C LEU A 120 -3.78 -18.34 -8.53
N THR A 121 -4.86 -18.85 -7.92
CA THR A 121 -5.58 -20.01 -8.45
C THR A 121 -6.68 -19.63 -9.45
N LEU A 122 -7.08 -18.36 -9.48
CA LEU A 122 -8.17 -17.87 -10.30
C LEU A 122 -7.67 -17.43 -11.67
N ASN A 123 -8.43 -17.75 -12.72
CA ASN A 123 -8.19 -17.24 -14.06
C ASN A 123 -8.95 -15.93 -14.27
N ILE A 124 -8.24 -14.84 -14.53
CA ILE A 124 -8.85 -13.52 -14.77
C ILE A 124 -9.87 -13.54 -15.92
N ASN A 125 -9.72 -14.45 -16.88
CA ASN A 125 -10.63 -14.57 -18.02
C ASN A 125 -12.00 -15.12 -17.65
N ASP A 126 -12.19 -15.67 -16.45
CA ASP A 126 -13.48 -16.14 -15.94
C ASP A 126 -14.34 -14.98 -15.39
N PHE A 127 -13.80 -13.76 -15.40
CA PHE A 127 -14.43 -12.56 -14.84
C PHE A 127 -14.51 -11.42 -15.85
N ASN A 128 -15.53 -10.58 -15.69
CA ASN A 128 -15.61 -9.25 -16.28
C ASN A 128 -15.15 -8.22 -15.25
N VAL A 129 -14.12 -7.44 -15.59
CA VAL A 129 -13.59 -6.36 -14.75
C VAL A 129 -13.92 -5.03 -15.38
N THR A 130 -14.59 -4.16 -14.62
CA THR A 130 -14.93 -2.80 -15.06
C THR A 130 -14.55 -1.78 -14.00
N ASN A 131 -14.08 -0.61 -14.42
CA ASN A 131 -13.87 0.52 -13.51
C ASN A 131 -15.22 1.19 -13.25
N ALA A 132 -15.71 1.10 -12.01
CA ALA A 132 -17.04 1.58 -11.65
C ALA A 132 -17.10 3.12 -11.58
N GLU A 133 -15.96 3.77 -11.27
CA GLU A 133 -15.91 5.22 -11.06
C GLU A 133 -14.57 5.80 -11.58
N PRO A 134 -14.49 6.19 -12.87
CA PRO A 134 -13.25 6.68 -13.48
C PRO A 134 -12.74 8.01 -12.89
N ASN A 135 -13.62 8.81 -12.29
CA ASN A 135 -13.29 10.09 -11.65
C ASN A 135 -13.20 9.99 -10.11
N TYR A 136 -12.95 8.79 -9.58
CA TYR A 136 -12.90 8.57 -8.14
C TYR A 136 -11.78 9.37 -7.46
N GLN A 137 -12.13 10.35 -6.64
CA GLN A 137 -11.17 11.10 -5.84
C GLN A 137 -10.84 10.33 -4.56
N ARG A 138 -9.57 9.95 -4.42
CA ARG A 138 -9.11 9.19 -3.25
C ARG A 138 -9.07 10.08 -2.00
N PRO A 139 -9.55 9.60 -0.84
CA PRO A 139 -9.38 10.31 0.43
C PRO A 139 -7.90 10.46 0.76
N VAL A 140 -7.53 11.50 1.52
CA VAL A 140 -6.13 11.77 1.90
C VAL A 140 -5.67 10.92 3.10
N ASN A 141 -6.56 10.70 4.08
CA ASN A 141 -6.23 9.98 5.31
C ASN A 141 -6.26 8.47 5.14
N PHE A 142 -7.45 7.88 4.98
CA PHE A 142 -7.62 6.45 4.72
C PHE A 142 -7.87 6.24 3.24
N ARG A 143 -6.81 5.88 2.53
CA ARG A 143 -6.74 5.76 1.09
C ARG A 143 -7.19 4.36 0.68
N HIS A 144 -7.95 4.30 -0.41
CA HIS A 144 -8.23 3.04 -1.09
C HIS A 144 -8.25 3.28 -2.60
N PRO A 145 -7.92 2.28 -3.43
CA PRO A 145 -7.96 2.43 -4.88
C PRO A 145 -9.39 2.73 -5.36
N ALA A 146 -9.48 3.20 -6.61
CA ALA A 146 -10.76 3.33 -7.30
C ALA A 146 -11.50 1.97 -7.32
N PRO A 147 -12.83 1.97 -7.13
CA PRO A 147 -13.59 0.74 -7.07
C PRO A 147 -13.58 0.03 -8.44
N LEU A 148 -13.19 -1.25 -8.42
CA LEU A 148 -13.41 -2.16 -9.54
C LEU A 148 -14.65 -2.99 -9.27
N LEU A 149 -15.49 -3.14 -10.30
CA LEU A 149 -16.54 -4.15 -10.33
C LEU A 149 -16.00 -5.39 -11.04
N ILE A 150 -15.91 -6.49 -10.30
CA ILE A 150 -15.44 -7.80 -10.80
C ILE A 150 -16.62 -8.77 -10.66
N VAL A 151 -17.13 -9.26 -11.79
CA VAL A 151 -18.26 -10.21 -11.82
C VAL A 151 -17.89 -11.45 -12.62
N PRO A 152 -18.33 -12.66 -12.23
CA PRO A 152 -18.15 -13.85 -13.07
C PRO A 152 -18.78 -13.65 -14.46
N LYS A 153 -18.22 -14.31 -15.47
CA LYS A 153 -18.82 -14.40 -16.80
C LYS A 153 -20.00 -15.36 -16.84
#